data_AF-A0A7C0ZYT3-F1
#
_entry.id   AF-A0A7C0ZYT3-F1
#
_cell.length_a   1.000
_cell.length_b   1.000
_cell.length_c   1.000
_cell.angle_alpha   90.00
_cell.angle_beta   90.00
_cell.angle_gamma   90.00
#
_symmetry.space_group_name_H-M   'P 1'
#
loop_
_entity.id
_entity.type
_entity.pdbx_description
1 polymer ?
#
loop_
_entity_poly.entity_id
_entity_poly.type
_entity_poly.pdbx_seq_one_letter_code
_entity_poly.pdbx_strand_id
1 'polypeptide(L)'
;MRKTSPIPVLRILAAALLLFVASASATPAPLNRIVAVVNDGVIVQTRLDQRIRRVRAQIRQKGIALPPGNVLRRKVLDRMVMEKIQLQLAARTGIQVDDNTLNHALRSIARRN
;
A
#
# COMPACT_ATOMS: atom_id res chain seq x y z
N MET A 1 -56.15 32.26 16.42
CA MET A 1 -54.77 32.79 16.30
C MET A 1 -53.89 31.77 15.57
N ARG A 2 -53.26 32.22 14.47
CA ARG A 2 -52.03 31.77 13.78
C ARG A 2 -51.80 30.27 13.51
N LYS A 3 -52.18 29.84 12.30
CA LYS A 3 -51.58 28.71 11.57
C LYS A 3 -50.08 28.97 11.40
N THR A 4 -49.21 28.24 12.11
CA THR A 4 -47.76 28.25 11.89
C THR A 4 -47.43 27.30 10.74
N SER A 5 -47.13 27.87 9.57
CA SER A 5 -46.77 27.12 8.37
C SER A 5 -45.38 26.45 8.53
N PRO A 6 -45.16 25.22 7.99
CA PRO A 6 -43.92 24.44 8.15
C PRO A 6 -42.72 24.96 7.31
N ILE A 7 -42.89 26.11 6.67
CA ILE A 7 -41.94 26.74 5.74
C ILE A 7 -40.55 27.03 6.36
N PRO A 8 -40.40 27.43 7.65
CA PRO A 8 -39.07 27.73 8.19
C PRO A 8 -38.25 26.46 8.47
N VAL A 9 -38.89 25.34 8.83
CA VAL A 9 -38.20 24.08 9.13
C VAL A 9 -37.59 23.48 7.85
N LEU A 10 -38.34 23.53 6.74
CA LEU A 10 -37.85 23.07 5.44
C LEU A 10 -36.65 23.89 4.94
N ARG A 11 -36.62 25.21 5.22
CA ARG A 11 -35.51 26.09 4.87
C ARG A 11 -34.24 25.83 5.68
N ILE A 12 -34.38 25.55 6.98
CA ILE A 12 -33.26 25.19 7.85
C ILE A 12 -32.67 23.84 7.42
N LEU A 13 -33.53 22.86 7.10
CA LEU A 13 -33.09 21.56 6.61
C LEU A 13 -32.36 21.67 5.24
N ALA A 14 -32.88 22.49 4.33
CA ALA A 14 -32.22 22.75 3.05
C ALA A 14 -30.87 23.47 3.21
N ALA A 15 -30.78 24.45 4.13
CA ALA A 15 -29.53 25.13 4.43
C ALA A 15 -28.49 24.17 5.05
N ALA A 16 -28.90 23.31 5.98
CA ALA A 16 -28.03 22.31 6.58
C ALA A 16 -27.49 21.31 5.54
N LEU A 17 -28.33 20.90 4.58
CA LEU A 17 -27.93 20.03 3.49
C LEU A 17 -26.91 20.71 2.55
N LEU A 18 -27.07 22.00 2.28
CA LEU A 18 -26.12 22.78 1.46
C LEU A 18 -24.75 22.93 2.14
N LEU A 19 -24.72 23.16 3.46
CA LEU A 19 -23.46 23.21 4.21
C LEU A 19 -22.75 21.84 4.25
N PHE A 20 -23.52 20.75 4.32
CA PHE A 20 -22.95 19.40 4.29
C PHE A 20 -22.27 19.08 2.95
N VAL A 21 -22.89 19.47 1.83
CA VAL A 21 -22.30 19.30 0.48
C VAL A 21 -21.06 20.17 0.29
N ALA A 22 -21.06 21.41 0.80
CA ALA A 22 -19.93 22.33 0.69
C ALA A 22 -18.68 21.86 1.48
N SER A 23 -18.85 20.93 2.43
CA SER A 23 -17.73 20.38 3.22
C SER A 23 -16.96 19.25 2.52
N ALA A 24 -17.42 18.81 1.33
CA ALA A 24 -16.76 17.75 0.56
C ALA A 24 -15.50 18.27 -0.13
N SER A 25 -14.37 18.27 0.59
CA SER A 25 -13.05 18.59 0.05
C SER A 25 -12.35 17.30 -0.40
N ALA A 26 -12.25 17.07 -1.72
CA ALA A 26 -11.47 15.96 -2.24
C ALA A 26 -9.99 16.37 -2.38
N THR A 27 -9.11 15.83 -1.53
CA THR A 27 -7.66 16.04 -1.69
C THR A 27 -7.17 15.24 -2.91
N PRO A 28 -6.48 15.86 -3.88
CA PRO A 28 -5.89 15.13 -5.00
C PRO A 28 -4.93 14.05 -4.51
N ALA A 29 -5.19 12.79 -4.87
CA ALA A 29 -4.30 11.69 -4.53
C ALA A 29 -3.01 11.79 -5.39
N PRO A 30 -1.81 11.75 -4.79
CA PRO A 30 -0.58 11.80 -5.56
C PRO A 30 -0.44 10.57 -6.45
N LEU A 31 -0.13 10.78 -7.74
CA LEU A 31 0.09 9.69 -8.67
C LEU A 31 1.38 8.92 -8.32
N ASN A 32 1.27 7.60 -8.16
CA ASN A 32 2.39 6.74 -7.82
C ASN A 32 3.40 6.66 -8.99
N ARG A 33 4.61 7.17 -8.78
CA ARG A 33 5.69 7.15 -9.78
C ARG A 33 6.27 5.75 -9.99
N ILE A 34 6.61 5.41 -11.23
CA ILE A 34 7.37 4.21 -11.60
C ILE A 34 8.86 4.46 -11.34
N VAL A 35 9.51 3.55 -10.62
CA VAL A 35 10.95 3.62 -10.32
C VAL A 35 11.80 2.63 -11.11
N ALA A 36 11.19 1.54 -11.60
CA ALA A 36 11.83 0.58 -12.49
C ALA A 36 10.79 -0.20 -13.30
N VAL A 37 11.19 -0.64 -14.49
CA VAL A 37 10.46 -1.56 -15.38
C VAL A 37 11.27 -2.85 -15.47
N VAL A 38 10.62 -4.00 -15.31
CA VAL A 38 11.23 -5.34 -15.23
C VAL A 38 10.43 -6.30 -16.10
N ASN A 39 10.91 -6.55 -17.32
CA ASN A 39 10.16 -7.25 -18.38
C ASN A 39 8.74 -6.67 -18.49
N ASP A 40 7.73 -7.49 -18.28
CA ASP A 40 6.31 -7.15 -18.39
C ASP A 40 5.71 -6.48 -17.13
N GLY A 41 6.53 -6.14 -16.14
CA GLY A 41 6.05 -5.61 -14.87
C GLY A 41 6.79 -4.37 -14.38
N VAL A 42 6.13 -3.59 -13.52
CA VAL A 42 6.71 -2.35 -12.96
C VAL A 42 6.93 -2.43 -11.46
N ILE A 43 7.89 -1.65 -10.97
CA ILE A 43 8.09 -1.36 -9.55
C ILE A 43 7.75 0.12 -9.33
N VAL A 44 6.80 0.39 -8.44
CA VAL A 44 6.36 1.74 -8.08
C VAL A 44 7.07 2.25 -6.82
N GLN A 45 7.13 3.58 -6.67
CA GLN A 45 7.81 4.25 -5.57
C GLN A 45 7.29 3.81 -4.20
N THR A 46 5.97 3.74 -4.00
CA THR A 46 5.37 3.34 -2.72
C THR A 46 5.80 1.94 -2.28
N ARG A 47 5.95 1.00 -3.23
CA ARG A 47 6.42 -0.37 -2.96
C ARG A 47 7.89 -0.39 -2.55
N LEU A 48 8.74 0.37 -3.24
CA LEU A 48 10.15 0.51 -2.88
C LEU A 48 10.31 1.11 -1.48
N ASP A 49 9.58 2.19 -1.19
CA ASP A 49 9.65 2.87 0.10
C ASP A 49 9.14 1.97 1.24
N GLN A 50 8.07 1.20 1.02
CA GLN A 50 7.59 0.17 1.96
C GLN A 50 8.66 -0.90 2.23
N ARG A 51 9.38 -1.37 1.20
CA ARG A 51 10.44 -2.38 1.37
C ARG A 51 11.65 -1.81 2.10
N ILE A 52 12.05 -0.56 1.80
CA ILE A 52 13.12 0.14 2.51
C ILE A 52 12.78 0.29 4.00
N ARG A 53 11.54 0.68 4.35
CA ARG A 53 11.12 0.77 5.77
C ARG A 53 11.25 -0.56 6.50
N ARG A 54 10.82 -1.66 5.89
CA ARG A 54 10.95 -3.01 6.46
C ARG A 54 12.41 -3.41 6.67
N VAL A 55 13.25 -3.23 5.65
CA VAL A 55 14.69 -3.56 5.75
C VAL A 55 15.39 -2.70 6.81
N ARG A 56 15.07 -1.40 6.88
CA ARG A 56 15.60 -0.52 7.93
C ARG A 56 15.21 -0.99 9.33
N ALA A 57 13.95 -1.40 9.53
CA ALA A 57 13.51 -1.94 10.81
C ALA A 57 14.29 -3.22 11.18
N GLN A 58 14.49 -4.13 10.23
CA GLN A 58 15.28 -5.36 10.44
C GLN A 58 16.75 -5.08 10.76
N ILE A 59 17.40 -4.13 10.07
CA ILE A 59 18.79 -3.74 10.34
C ILE A 59 18.92 -3.19 11.75
N ARG A 60 17.99 -2.31 12.16
CA ARG A 60 17.95 -1.75 13.52
C ARG A 60 17.75 -2.82 14.59
N GLN A 61 16.85 -3.78 14.35
CA GLN A 61 16.62 -4.91 15.27
C GLN A 61 17.88 -5.78 15.45
N LYS A 62 18.71 -5.91 14.41
CA LYS A 62 19.97 -6.65 14.47
C LYS A 62 21.14 -5.88 15.08
N GLY A 63 20.94 -4.60 15.44
CA GLY A 63 22.01 -3.75 15.97
C GLY A 63 23.11 -3.40 14.97
N ILE A 64 22.84 -3.52 13.66
CA ILE A 64 23.83 -3.25 12.61
C ILE A 64 23.74 -1.77 12.20
N ALA A 65 24.88 -1.16 11.91
CA ALA A 65 24.93 0.20 11.38
C ALA A 65 24.15 0.32 10.05
N LEU A 66 23.30 1.34 9.97
CA LEU A 66 22.49 1.56 8.77
C LEU A 66 23.37 2.13 7.65
N PRO A 67 23.40 1.51 6.45
CA PRO A 67 24.13 2.07 5.32
C PRO A 67 23.51 3.38 4.85
N PRO A 68 24.26 4.21 4.09
CA PRO A 68 23.75 5.43 3.50
C PRO A 68 22.44 5.22 2.74
N GLY A 69 21.51 6.17 2.82
CA GLY A 69 20.14 6.01 2.29
C GLY A 69 20.09 5.70 0.79
N ASN A 70 20.97 6.30 0.00
CA ASN A 70 21.13 6.04 -1.43
C ASN A 70 21.59 4.59 -1.71
N VAL A 71 22.61 4.12 -0.97
CA VAL A 71 23.13 2.76 -1.07
C VAL A 71 22.07 1.75 -0.67
N LEU A 72 21.37 1.99 0.45
CA LEU A 72 20.28 1.13 0.90
C LEU A 72 19.17 1.06 -0.15
N ARG A 73 18.73 2.22 -0.65
CA ARG A 73 17.69 2.30 -1.68
C ARG A 73 18.06 1.51 -2.91
N ARG A 74 19.31 1.65 -3.40
CA ARG A 74 19.81 0.90 -4.55
C ARG A 74 19.80 -0.60 -4.31
N LYS A 75 20.40 -1.05 -3.20
CA LYS A 75 20.43 -2.48 -2.81
C LYS A 75 19.04 -3.09 -2.68
N VAL A 76 18.09 -2.34 -2.11
CA VAL A 76 16.70 -2.81 -1.99
C VAL A 76 16.03 -2.90 -3.36
N LEU A 77 16.22 -1.90 -4.23
CA LEU A 77 15.68 -1.94 -5.58
C LEU A 77 16.24 -3.11 -6.39
N ASP A 78 17.56 -3.32 -6.37
CA ASP A 78 18.21 -4.43 -7.07
C ASP A 78 17.65 -5.78 -6.60
N ARG A 79 17.47 -5.96 -5.29
CA ARG A 79 16.83 -7.15 -4.73
C ARG A 79 15.38 -7.33 -5.20
N MET A 80 14.60 -6.25 -5.26
CA MET A 80 13.22 -6.30 -5.74
C MET A 80 13.14 -6.65 -7.23
N VAL A 81 14.07 -6.17 -8.05
CA VAL A 81 14.18 -6.54 -9.46
C VAL A 81 14.46 -8.03 -9.60
N MET A 82 15.47 -8.53 -8.88
CA MET A 82 15.82 -9.95 -8.90
C MET A 82 14.65 -10.85 -8.45
N GLU A 83 13.99 -10.50 -7.34
CA GLU A 83 12.80 -11.21 -6.83
C GLU A 83 11.69 -11.24 -7.89
N LYS A 84 11.46 -10.13 -8.60
CA LYS A 84 10.46 -10.07 -9.67
C LYS A 84 10.81 -10.95 -10.87
N ILE A 85 12.07 -10.97 -11.29
CA ILE A 85 12.55 -11.84 -12.37
C ILE A 85 12.33 -13.31 -12.00
N GLN A 86 12.70 -13.70 -10.78
CA GLN A 86 12.53 -15.08 -10.30
C GLN A 86 11.06 -15.50 -10.25
N LEU A 87 10.17 -14.61 -9.80
CA LEU A 87 8.72 -14.87 -9.79
C LEU A 87 8.15 -15.00 -11.20
N GLN A 88 8.61 -14.16 -12.15
CA GLN A 88 8.21 -14.28 -13.55
C GLN A 88 8.68 -15.60 -14.17
N LEU A 89 9.91 -16.02 -13.87
CA LEU A 89 10.43 -17.31 -14.31
C LEU A 89 9.60 -18.46 -13.74
N ALA A 90 9.34 -18.47 -12.43
CA ALA A 90 8.53 -19.48 -11.77
C ALA A 90 7.13 -19.61 -12.39
N ALA A 91 6.48 -18.48 -12.66
CA ALA A 91 5.17 -18.46 -13.32
C ALA A 91 5.24 -19.02 -14.75
N ARG A 92 6.28 -18.67 -15.52
CA ARG A 92 6.49 -19.18 -16.89
C ARG A 92 6.78 -20.68 -16.92
N THR A 93 7.43 -21.23 -15.89
CA THR A 93 7.71 -22.66 -15.77
C THR A 93 6.57 -23.45 -15.11
N GLY A 94 5.42 -22.83 -14.83
CA GLY A 94 4.26 -23.49 -14.23
C GLY A 94 4.41 -23.82 -12.73
N ILE A 95 5.38 -23.22 -12.03
CA ILE A 95 5.51 -23.38 -10.58
C ILE A 95 4.39 -22.59 -9.91
N GLN A 96 3.44 -23.29 -9.30
CA GLN A 96 2.36 -22.72 -8.51
C GLN A 96 2.36 -23.32 -7.11
N VAL A 97 1.91 -22.53 -6.13
CA VAL A 97 1.77 -22.99 -4.74
C VAL A 97 0.32 -23.42 -4.56
N ASP A 98 0.10 -24.70 -4.28
CA ASP A 98 -1.24 -25.21 -3.97
C ASP A 98 -1.68 -24.80 -2.56
N ASP A 99 -3.00 -24.79 -2.34
CA ASP A 99 -3.60 -24.33 -1.09
C ASP A 99 -3.19 -25.18 0.12
N ASN A 100 -2.94 -26.48 -0.08
CA ASN A 100 -2.55 -27.37 1.01
C ASN A 100 -1.14 -27.00 1.50
N THR A 101 -0.20 -26.83 0.56
CA THR A 101 1.15 -26.35 0.84
C THR A 101 1.14 -24.98 1.50
N LEU A 102 0.32 -24.04 1.03
CA LEU A 102 0.19 -22.71 1.64
C LEU A 102 -0.32 -22.78 3.08
N ASN A 103 -1.39 -23.55 3.32
CA ASN A 103 -1.96 -23.74 4.65
C ASN A 103 -0.98 -24.40 5.62
N HIS A 104 -0.23 -25.40 5.15
CA HIS A 104 0.83 -26.02 5.95
C HIS A 104 1.93 -25.02 6.33
N ALA A 105 2.37 -24.18 5.40
CA ALA A 105 3.38 -23.14 5.67
C ALA A 105 2.88 -22.11 6.70
N LEU A 106 1.63 -21.64 6.57
CA LEU A 106 1.02 -20.71 7.53
C LEU A 106 0.94 -21.31 8.94
N ARG A 107 0.49 -22.57 9.06
CA ARG A 107 0.47 -23.29 10.35
C ARG A 107 1.87 -23.40 10.96
N SER A 108 2.90 -23.63 10.15
CA SER A 108 4.28 -23.68 10.63
C SER A 108 4.79 -22.33 11.16
N ILE A 109 4.38 -21.21 10.56
CA ILE A 109 4.76 -19.87 11.02
C ILE A 109 4.04 -19.53 12.32
N ALA A 110 2.75 -19.88 12.42
CA ALA A 110 1.93 -19.66 13.63
C ALA A 110 2.45 -20.44 14.84
N ARG A 111 3.08 -21.61 14.66
CA ARG A 111 3.70 -22.37 15.75
C ARG A 111 5.05 -21.80 16.21
N ARG A 112 5.68 -20.91 15.43
CA ARG A 112 7.03 -20.36 15.70
C ARG A 112 7.02 -18.96 16.33
N ASN A 113 5.85 -18.34 16.52
CA ASN A 113 5.66 -17.05 17.19
C ASN A 113 4.61 -17.20 18.30
#